data_AF-X0YPY2-F1
#
_entry.id   AF-X0YPY2-F1
#
_cell.length_a   1.000
_cell.length_b   1.000
_cell.length_c   1.000
_cell.angle_alpha   90.00
_cell.angle_beta   90.00
_cell.angle_gamma   90.00
#
_symmetry.space_group_name_H-M   'P 1'
#
loop_
_entity.id
_entity.type
_entity.pdbx_description
1 polymer ?
#
loop_
_entity_poly.entity_id
_entity_poly.type
_entity_poly.pdbx_seq_one_letter_code
_entity_poly.pdbx_strand_id
1 'polypeptide(L)' 'MTETGARKFGGEAEKLAVKYLSDKGYQILEQGYRFSRKEIDIICKTGDTIVFVEVKAARTAKFGAPETWVTA' A
#
# COMPACT_ATOMS: atom_id res chain seq x y z
N MET A 1 1.55 24.04 -6.16
CA MET A 1 0.61 23.31 -5.28
C MET A 1 1.46 22.44 -4.37
N THR A 2 1.58 22.80 -3.10
CA THR A 2 2.47 22.13 -2.14
C THR A 2 1.83 20.83 -1.67
N GLU A 3 2.50 19.72 -1.90
CA GLU A 3 2.09 18.40 -1.43
C GLU A 3 2.10 18.39 0.11
N THR A 4 0.99 18.03 0.75
CA THR A 4 0.90 17.95 2.21
C THR A 4 1.81 16.84 2.73
N GLY A 5 2.45 17.03 3.89
CA GLY A 5 3.43 16.08 4.45
C GLY A 5 2.89 14.65 4.66
N ALA A 6 1.58 14.49 4.84
CA ALA A 6 0.92 13.18 4.91
C ALA A 6 0.92 12.43 3.55
N ARG A 7 0.73 13.14 2.44
CA ARG A 7 0.67 12.56 1.09
C ARG A 7 2.06 12.09 0.64
N LYS A 8 3.09 12.87 0.93
CA LYS A 8 4.49 12.48 0.71
C LYS A 8 4.86 11.23 1.51
N PHE A 9 4.47 11.18 2.79
CA PHE A 9 4.74 10.04 3.66
C PHE A 9 4.04 8.76 3.19
N GLY A 10 2.78 8.85 2.75
CA GLY A 10 2.05 7.72 2.15
C GLY A 10 2.78 7.16 0.93
N GLY A 11 3.16 8.02 -0.01
CA GLY A 11 3.90 7.58 -1.20
C GLY A 11 5.27 6.98 -0.91
N GLU A 12 5.98 7.43 0.14
CA GLU A 12 7.22 6.80 0.59
C GLU A 12 6.97 5.39 1.17
N ALA A 13 5.87 5.20 1.91
CA ALA A 13 5.49 3.90 2.43
C ALA A 13 5.08 2.92 1.31
N GLU A 14 4.32 3.39 0.30
CA GLU A 14 3.96 2.58 -0.87
C GLU A 14 5.20 2.10 -1.62
N LYS A 15 6.19 2.97 -1.84
CA LYS A 15 7.46 2.58 -2.47
C LYS A 15 8.20 1.51 -1.68
N LEU A 16 8.22 1.61 -0.36
CA LEU A 16 8.84 0.61 0.50
C LEU A 16 8.09 -0.73 0.41
N ALA A 17 6.76 -0.71 0.39
CA ALA A 17 5.93 -1.90 0.25
C ALA A 17 6.16 -2.59 -1.11
N VAL A 18 6.20 -1.83 -2.20
CA VAL A 18 6.51 -2.34 -3.55
C VAL A 18 7.88 -3.02 -3.57
N LYS A 19 8.91 -2.38 -2.98
CA LYS A 19 10.25 -2.96 -2.89
C LYS A 19 10.21 -4.28 -2.11
N TYR A 20 9.58 -4.29 -0.94
CA TYR A 20 9.46 -5.50 -0.10
C TYR A 20 8.77 -6.65 -0.84
N LEU A 21 7.65 -6.37 -1.51
CA LEU A 21 6.91 -7.37 -2.30
C LEU A 21 7.76 -7.92 -3.45
N SER A 22 8.47 -7.03 -4.16
CA SER A 22 9.35 -7.41 -5.26
C SER A 22 10.52 -8.28 -4.78
N ASP A 23 11.16 -7.91 -3.67
CA ASP A 23 12.24 -8.69 -3.02
C ASP A 23 11.74 -10.08 -2.56
N LYS A 24 10.44 -10.22 -2.27
CA LYS A 24 9.78 -11.49 -1.92
C LYS A 24 9.31 -12.30 -3.12
N GLY A 25 9.56 -11.83 -4.35
CA GLY A 25 9.21 -12.53 -5.58
C GLY A 25 7.80 -12.28 -6.09
N TYR A 26 7.09 -11.28 -5.55
CA TYR A 26 5.80 -10.88 -6.10
C TYR A 26 6.02 -10.04 -7.37
N GLN A 27 5.25 -10.35 -8.41
CA GLN A 27 5.20 -9.54 -9.61
C GLN A 27 4.23 -8.37 -9.38
N ILE A 28 4.72 -7.14 -9.40
CA ILE A 28 3.88 -5.95 -9.33
C ILE A 28 3.15 -5.79 -10.66
N LEU A 29 1.82 -5.68 -10.59
CA LEU A 29 0.95 -5.51 -11.76
C LEU A 29 0.51 -4.05 -11.93
N GLU A 30 0.18 -3.38 -10.83
CA GLU A 30 -0.28 -1.99 -10.83
C GLU A 30 0.02 -1.30 -9.47
N GLN A 31 0.18 0.02 -9.48
CA GLN A 31 0.34 0.87 -8.29
C GLN A 31 -0.62 2.07 -8.38
N GLY A 32 -1.27 2.43 -7.28
CA GLY A 32 -2.21 3.55 -7.21
C GLY A 32 -3.40 3.40 -8.17
N TYR A 33 -3.93 2.18 -8.30
CA TYR A 33 -5.07 1.89 -9.17
C TYR A 33 -6.30 2.66 -8.69
N ARG A 34 -7.01 3.31 -9.61
CA ARG A 34 -8.22 4.07 -9.30
C ARG A 34 -9.34 3.72 -10.26
N PHE A 35 -10.51 3.43 -9.69
CA PHE A 35 -11.74 3.22 -10.45
C PHE A 35 -12.91 3.90 -9.75
N SER A 36 -13.51 4.88 -10.43
CA SER A 36 -14.56 5.73 -9.84
C SER A 36 -14.08 6.38 -8.53
N ARG A 37 -14.77 6.13 -7.41
CA ARG A 37 -14.43 6.64 -6.06
C ARG A 37 -13.61 5.66 -5.22
N LYS A 38 -13.10 4.58 -5.80
CA LYS A 38 -12.32 3.55 -5.10
C LYS A 38 -10.87 3.58 -5.57
N GLU A 39 -9.96 3.25 -4.66
CA GLU A 39 -8.53 3.09 -4.94
C GLU A 39 -7.99 1.79 -4.35
N ILE A 40 -6.90 1.30 -4.94
CA ILE A 40 -6.09 0.19 -4.45
C ILE A 40 -4.62 0.60 -4.58
N ASP A 41 -3.87 0.55 -3.49
CA ASP A 41 -2.49 1.04 -3.48
C ASP A 41 -1.57 0.18 -4.34
N ILE A 42 -1.64 -1.16 -4.21
CA ILE A 42 -0.80 -2.08 -5.00
C ILE A 42 -1.62 -3.30 -5.41
N ILE A 43 -1.47 -3.70 -6.68
CA ILE A 43 -1.94 -4.98 -7.20
C ILE A 43 -0.71 -5.78 -7.60
N CYS A 44 -0.55 -6.99 -7.05
CA CYS A 44 0.57 -7.87 -7.39
C CYS A 44 0.12 -9.33 -7.57
N LYS A 45 1.04 -10.16 -8.06
CA LYS A 45 0.79 -11.58 -8.35
C LYS A 45 1.89 -12.45 -7.75
N THR A 46 1.50 -13.60 -7.22
CA THR A 46 2.40 -14.69 -6.81
C THR A 46 1.80 -16.03 -7.25
N GLY A 47 2.54 -16.83 -8.01
CA GLY A 47 1.98 -18.01 -8.67
C GLY A 47 0.74 -17.64 -9.49
N ASP A 48 -0.40 -18.28 -9.21
CA ASP A 48 -1.70 -17.97 -9.86
C ASP A 48 -2.61 -17.06 -9.03
N THR A 49 -2.10 -16.50 -7.92
CA THR A 49 -2.87 -15.65 -7.02
C THR A 49 -2.66 -14.17 -7.32
N ILE A 50 -3.76 -13.43 -7.50
CA ILE A 50 -3.76 -11.97 -7.50
C ILE A 50 -3.95 -11.47 -6.07
N VAL A 51 -3.11 -10.55 -5.64
CA VAL A 51 -3.09 -10.00 -4.29
C VAL A 51 -3.31 -8.48 -4.38
N PHE A 52 -4.33 -8.01 -3.68
CA PHE A 52 -4.62 -6.59 -3.50
C PHE A 52 -4.06 -6.16 -2.14
N VAL A 53 -3.27 -5.09 -2.13
CA VAL A 53 -2.56 -4.63 -0.93
C VAL A 53 -2.95 -3.19 -0.65
N GLU A 54 -3.42 -2.96 0.58
CA GLU A 54 -3.63 -1.64 1.18
C GLU A 54 -2.42 -1.31 2.04
N VAL A 55 -1.78 -0.16 1.80
CA VAL A 55 -0.58 0.27 2.50
C VAL A 55 -0.96 1.21 3.64
N LYS A 56 -0.71 0.75 4.85
CA LYS A 56 -0.98 1.50 6.08
C LYS A 56 0.32 1.85 6.78
N ALA A 57 0.57 3.15 6.92
CA ALA A 57 1.79 3.66 7.55
C ALA A 57 1.46 4.64 8.68
N ALA A 58 2.17 4.49 9.80
CA ALA A 58 2.18 5.48 10.87
C ALA A 58 3.59 5.74 11.36
N ARG A 59 3.82 6.95 11.88
CA ARG A 59 5.09 7.33 12.53
C ARG A 59 5.18 6.88 13.98
N THR A 60 4.07 6.43 14.57
CA THR A 60 3.97 6.03 15.98
C THR A 60 3.05 4.84 16.12
N ALA A 61 3.33 3.96 17.07
CA ALA A 61 2.47 2.82 17.42
C ALA A 61 1.18 3.20 18.20
N LYS A 62 0.90 4.49 18.38
CA LYS A 62 -0.28 4.98 19.13
C LYS A 62 -1.63 4.59 18.51
N PHE A 63 -1.62 4.08 17.27
CA PHE A 63 -2.82 3.67 16.54
C PHE A 63 -3.17 2.18 16.71
N GLY A 64 -2.50 1.48 17.63
CA GLY A 64 -2.68 0.03 17.78
C GLY A 64 -1.93 -0.77 16.71
N ALA A 65 -2.16 -2.07 16.67
CA ALA A 65 -1.51 -2.97 15.72
C ALA A 65 -2.10 -2.76 14.30
N PRO A 66 -1.30 -2.85 13.22
CA PRO A 66 -1.77 -2.56 11.86
C PRO A 66 -3.00 -3.36 11.43
N GLU A 67 -3.14 -4.58 11.92
CA GLU A 67 -4.30 -5.45 11.67
C GLU A 67 -5.62 -4.86 12.18
N THR A 68 -5.60 -4.00 13.21
CA THR A 68 -6.81 -3.36 13.75
C THR A 68 -7.29 -2.19 12.89
N TRP A 69 -6.56 -1.83 11.84
CA TRP A 69 -6.93 -0.73 10.93
C TRP A 69 -7.76 -1.22 9.75
N VAL A 70 -8.00 -2.53 9.65
CA VAL A 70 -8.90 -3.15 8.68
C VAL A 70 -10.30 -3.17 9.31
N THR A 71 -11.22 -2.39 8.73
CA THR A 71 -12.64 -2.42 9.10
C THR A 71 -13.37 -3.45 8.26
N ALA A 72 -14.29 -4.20 8.89
CA ALA A 72 -15.18 -5.17 8.23
C ALA A 72 -16.23 -4.51 7.34
#